data_AF-A0A923Z6B1-F1
#
_entry.id   AF-A0A923Z6B1-F1
#
_cell.length_a   1.000
_cell.length_b   1.000
_cell.length_c   1.000
_cell.angle_alpha   90.00
_cell.angle_beta   90.00
_cell.angle_gamma   90.00
#
_symmetry.space_group_name_H-M   'P 1'
#
loop_
_entity.id
_entity.type
_entity.pdbx_description
1 polymer ?
#
loop_
_entity_poly.entity_id
_entity_poly.type
_entity_poly.pdbx_seq_one_letter_code
_entity_poly.pdbx_strand_id
1 'polypeptide(L)'
;MDIVALKTFLIPLKEKMVGDFLLNNSNYDGALCDILGMQEDTCRYWDARWNDHKIEFKKGTSIWLDLVRYSEVVLGTTDAAKYETITLFFIPDKGKSRIQEVFGIKTSTLIAKLGLNNEMAKTLLELHKIMPRSLNAQASLTVKDIRMIADFAI
;
A
#
# COMPACT_ATOMS: atom_id res chain seq x y z
N MET A 1 15.52 -6.87 -0.93
CA MET A 1 14.27 -6.58 -1.68
C MET A 1 14.61 -5.74 -2.89
N ASP A 2 14.39 -6.27 -4.09
CA ASP A 2 14.80 -5.63 -5.35
C ASP A 2 13.60 -4.91 -5.99
N ILE A 3 13.46 -3.64 -5.65
CA ILE A 3 12.38 -2.79 -6.16
C ILE A 3 12.57 -2.45 -7.65
N VAL A 4 13.79 -2.57 -8.19
CA VAL A 4 14.09 -2.36 -9.61
C VAL A 4 13.59 -3.54 -10.43
N ALA A 5 13.76 -4.76 -9.93
CA ALA A 5 13.18 -5.95 -10.54
C ALA A 5 11.65 -5.87 -10.59
N LEU A 6 11.01 -5.44 -9.49
CA LEU A 6 9.55 -5.25 -9.46
C LEU A 6 9.09 -4.20 -10.48
N LYS A 7 9.79 -3.06 -10.58
CA LYS A 7 9.50 -2.04 -11.60
C LYS A 7 9.53 -2.66 -13.00
N THR A 8 10.59 -3.39 -13.32
CA THR A 8 10.81 -4.01 -14.63
C THR A 8 9.70 -5.01 -14.96
N PHE A 9 9.30 -5.80 -13.97
CA PHE A 9 8.20 -6.75 -14.07
C PHE A 9 6.85 -6.09 -14.38
N LEU A 10 6.56 -4.95 -13.76
CA LEU A 10 5.27 -4.27 -13.88
C LEU A 10 5.10 -3.50 -15.20
N ILE A 11 6.18 -2.99 -15.82
CA ILE A 11 6.13 -2.20 -17.07
C ILE A 11 5.26 -2.85 -18.16
N PRO A 12 5.51 -4.12 -18.58
CA PRO A 12 4.73 -4.74 -19.64
C PRO A 12 3.29 -5.09 -19.24
N LEU A 13 2.97 -5.06 -17.94
CA LEU A 13 1.66 -5.43 -17.40
C LEU A 13 0.75 -4.22 -17.19
N LYS A 14 1.30 -2.99 -17.13
CA LYS A 14 0.52 -1.78 -16.87
C LYS A 14 -0.65 -1.61 -17.84
N GLU A 15 -0.41 -1.80 -19.13
CA GLU A 15 -1.44 -1.66 -20.17
C GLU A 15 -2.55 -2.71 -20.08
N LYS A 16 -2.35 -3.79 -19.31
CA LYS A 16 -3.37 -4.83 -19.07
C LYS A 16 -4.27 -4.52 -17.88
N MET A 17 -3.96 -3.50 -17.08
CA MET A 17 -4.73 -3.10 -15.89
C MET A 17 -5.97 -2.30 -16.28
N VAL A 18 -6.91 -2.97 -16.96
CA VAL A 18 -8.13 -2.41 -17.54
C VAL A 18 -9.29 -3.30 -17.11
N GLY A 19 -10.41 -2.70 -16.70
CA GLY A 19 -11.64 -3.45 -16.40
C GLY A 19 -12.51 -2.83 -15.32
N ASP A 20 -13.74 -3.35 -15.20
CA ASP A 20 -14.79 -2.82 -14.34
C ASP A 20 -14.46 -2.92 -12.83
N PHE A 21 -13.52 -3.79 -12.44
CA PHE A 21 -13.03 -3.88 -11.07
C PHE A 21 -12.45 -2.55 -10.56
N LEU A 22 -12.03 -1.66 -11.48
CA LEU A 22 -11.54 -0.33 -11.15
C LEU A 22 -12.63 0.63 -10.66
N LEU A 23 -13.90 0.39 -11.01
CA LEU A 23 -15.05 1.18 -10.55
C LEU A 23 -15.30 1.02 -9.05
N ASN A 24 -15.03 -0.18 -8.53
CA ASN A 24 -15.23 -0.52 -7.13
C ASN A 24 -14.18 0.15 -6.24
N ASN A 25 -14.57 0.61 -5.05
CA ASN A 25 -13.62 1.20 -4.09
C ASN A 25 -12.86 0.14 -3.27
N SER A 26 -13.31 -1.11 -3.31
CA SER A 26 -12.76 -2.27 -2.58
C SER A 26 -12.80 -3.52 -3.46
N ASN A 27 -12.19 -4.61 -2.99
CA ASN A 27 -12.19 -5.92 -3.66
C ASN A 27 -11.61 -5.89 -5.09
N TYR A 28 -10.63 -5.00 -5.31
CA TYR A 28 -9.89 -4.93 -6.58
C TYR A 28 -8.64 -5.80 -6.55
N ASP A 29 -8.22 -6.26 -5.37
CA ASP A 29 -6.93 -6.89 -5.12
C ASP A 29 -6.77 -8.20 -5.89
N GLY A 30 -7.83 -9.02 -5.96
CA GLY A 30 -7.77 -10.29 -6.69
C GLY A 30 -7.67 -10.10 -8.21
N ALA A 31 -8.44 -9.17 -8.78
CA ALA A 31 -8.32 -8.82 -10.19
C ALA A 31 -6.92 -8.29 -10.53
N LEU A 32 -6.32 -7.48 -9.63
CA LEU A 32 -4.94 -7.05 -9.80
C LEU A 32 -3.95 -8.21 -9.67
N CYS A 33 -4.13 -9.13 -8.72
CA CYS A 33 -3.28 -10.32 -8.59
C CYS A 33 -3.31 -11.17 -9.86
N ASP A 34 -4.48 -11.43 -10.42
CA ASP A 34 -4.65 -12.18 -11.67
C ASP A 34 -3.92 -11.53 -12.84
N ILE A 35 -4.10 -10.22 -13.03
CA ILE A 35 -3.44 -9.45 -14.10
C ILE A 35 -1.92 -9.44 -13.91
N LEU A 36 -1.48 -9.30 -12.66
CA LEU A 36 -0.09 -9.20 -12.29
C LEU A 36 0.62 -10.55 -12.19
N GLY A 37 -0.10 -11.67 -12.20
CA GLY A 37 0.47 -12.98 -11.88
C GLY A 37 1.10 -13.03 -10.48
N MET A 38 0.53 -12.28 -9.53
CA MET A 38 0.93 -12.30 -8.12
C MET A 38 0.06 -13.28 -7.33
N GLN A 39 0.60 -13.86 -6.26
CA GLN A 39 -0.17 -14.73 -5.38
C GLN A 39 -0.93 -13.87 -4.36
N GLU A 40 -2.25 -14.05 -4.27
CA GLU A 40 -3.03 -13.49 -3.17
C GLU A 40 -2.53 -14.05 -1.83
N ASP A 41 -2.20 -13.16 -0.89
CA ASP A 41 -1.76 -13.49 0.47
C ASP A 41 -2.27 -12.40 1.41
N THR A 42 -3.59 -12.24 1.49
CA THR A 42 -4.19 -11.15 2.25
C THR A 42 -3.97 -11.32 3.74
N CYS A 43 -3.30 -10.35 4.34
CA CYS A 43 -3.21 -10.21 5.78
C CYS A 43 -3.44 -8.75 6.19
N ARG A 44 -3.15 -8.42 7.45
CA ARG A 44 -3.25 -7.05 7.96
C ARG A 44 -2.31 -6.04 7.26
N TYR A 45 -1.15 -6.47 6.78
CA TYR A 45 -0.06 -5.58 6.34
C TYR A 45 0.21 -5.61 4.83
N TRP A 46 -0.23 -6.65 4.12
CA TRP A 46 -0.06 -6.80 2.69
C TRP A 46 -1.23 -7.59 2.10
N ASP A 47 -1.40 -7.48 0.79
CA ASP A 47 -2.50 -8.07 0.03
C ASP A 47 -2.02 -9.23 -0.86
N ALA A 48 -0.77 -9.18 -1.32
CA ALA A 48 -0.21 -10.14 -2.27
C ALA A 48 1.27 -10.47 -2.01
N ARG A 49 1.75 -11.51 -2.70
CA ARG A 49 3.18 -11.84 -2.85
C ARG A 49 3.62 -11.83 -4.30
N TRP A 50 4.83 -11.32 -4.51
CA TRP A 50 5.58 -11.45 -5.75
C TRP A 50 6.99 -11.93 -5.44
N ASN A 51 7.31 -13.17 -5.82
CA ASN A 51 8.49 -13.87 -5.31
C ASN A 51 8.52 -13.82 -3.77
N ASP A 52 9.65 -13.41 -3.19
CA ASP A 52 9.81 -13.24 -1.73
C ASP A 52 9.35 -11.86 -1.23
N HIS A 53 8.66 -11.06 -2.05
CA HIS A 53 8.22 -9.71 -1.68
C HIS A 53 6.76 -9.71 -1.25
N LYS A 54 6.49 -8.96 -0.17
CA LYS A 54 5.18 -8.73 0.42
C LYS A 54 4.65 -7.41 -0.12
N ILE A 55 3.48 -7.42 -0.75
CA ILE A 55 2.97 -6.29 -1.51
C ILE A 55 1.65 -5.80 -0.92
N GLU A 56 1.60 -4.54 -0.50
CA GLU A 56 0.35 -3.85 -0.14
C GLU A 56 -0.19 -3.13 -1.38
N PHE A 57 -1.50 -3.22 -1.62
CA PHE A 57 -2.15 -2.53 -2.71
C PHE A 57 -2.97 -1.34 -2.21
N LYS A 58 -2.86 -0.22 -2.92
CA LYS A 58 -3.71 0.96 -2.74
C LYS A 58 -4.22 1.39 -4.10
N LYS A 59 -5.52 1.66 -4.23
CA LYS A 59 -6.10 2.14 -5.48
C LYS A 59 -6.82 3.47 -5.31
N GLY A 60 -6.61 4.37 -6.27
CA GLY A 60 -7.34 5.63 -6.38
C GLY A 60 -6.49 6.87 -6.11
N THR A 61 -7.11 8.03 -6.31
CA THR A 61 -6.47 9.35 -6.17
C THR A 61 -6.58 9.92 -4.75
N SER A 62 -7.50 9.39 -3.94
CA SER A 62 -7.62 9.69 -2.51
C SER A 62 -6.93 8.61 -1.71
N ILE A 63 -5.78 8.94 -1.14
CA ILE A 63 -4.87 7.97 -0.52
C ILE A 63 -4.95 8.13 0.99
N TRP A 64 -5.44 7.08 1.65
CA TRP A 64 -5.60 7.01 3.09
C TRP A 64 -4.66 5.95 3.67
N LEU A 65 -3.85 6.35 4.63
CA LEU A 65 -2.85 5.51 5.27
C LEU A 65 -3.25 5.26 6.71
N ASP A 66 -3.34 3.99 7.09
CA ASP A 66 -3.76 3.54 8.43
C ASP A 66 -2.63 3.72 9.44
N LEU A 67 -2.71 4.78 10.25
CA LEU A 67 -1.67 5.12 11.22
C LEU A 67 -1.59 4.10 12.36
N VAL A 68 -2.67 3.39 12.68
CA VAL A 68 -2.62 2.31 13.68
C VAL A 68 -1.80 1.15 13.14
N ARG A 69 -2.07 0.72 11.91
CA ARG A 69 -1.30 -0.33 11.22
C ARG A 69 0.17 0.06 11.08
N TYR A 70 0.46 1.29 10.67
CA TYR A 70 1.85 1.73 10.53
C TYR A 70 2.55 1.88 11.88
N SER A 71 1.82 2.17 12.96
CA SER A 71 2.36 2.15 14.32
C SER A 71 2.76 0.73 14.76
N GLU A 72 2.00 -0.29 14.36
CA GLU A 72 2.37 -1.69 14.60
C GLU A 72 3.64 -2.08 13.85
N VAL A 73 3.80 -1.62 12.61
CA VAL A 73 5.01 -1.83 11.80
C VAL A 73 6.22 -1.15 12.45
N VAL A 74 6.09 0.12 12.84
CA VAL A 74 7.15 0.88 13.53
C VAL A 74 7.64 0.16 14.79
N LEU A 75 6.71 -0.42 15.56
CA LEU A 75 7.02 -1.06 16.84
C LEU A 75 7.24 -2.58 16.74
N GLY A 76 7.06 -3.18 15.55
CA GLY A 76 7.18 -4.62 15.33
C GLY A 76 6.29 -5.45 16.26
N THR A 77 5.05 -5.03 16.49
CA THR A 77 4.17 -5.61 17.53
C THR A 77 3.75 -7.05 17.26
N THR A 78 3.85 -7.51 16.02
CA THR A 78 3.63 -8.90 15.59
C THR A 78 4.79 -9.35 14.70
N ASP A 79 4.98 -10.65 14.52
CA ASP A 79 6.00 -11.15 13.59
C ASP A 79 5.71 -10.73 12.14
N ALA A 80 4.44 -10.62 11.77
CA ALA A 80 4.03 -10.13 10.46
C ALA A 80 4.37 -8.63 10.28
N ALA A 81 4.25 -7.81 11.32
CA ALA A 81 4.57 -6.38 11.27
C ALA A 81 6.06 -6.08 11.07
N LYS A 82 6.94 -7.06 11.30
CA LYS A 82 8.40 -6.90 11.14
C LYS A 82 8.87 -7.07 9.70
N TYR A 83 8.02 -7.59 8.81
CA TYR A 83 8.38 -7.74 7.40
C TYR A 83 8.28 -6.40 6.69
N GLU A 84 9.28 -6.09 5.87
CA GLU A 84 9.21 -4.97 4.95
C GLU A 84 8.24 -5.29 3.81
N THR A 85 7.41 -4.31 3.47
CA THR A 85 6.41 -4.38 2.41
C THR A 85 6.69 -3.32 1.35
N ILE A 86 6.30 -3.61 0.10
CA ILE A 86 6.21 -2.59 -0.95
C ILE A 86 4.74 -2.25 -1.12
N THR A 87 4.39 -0.98 -0.93
CA THR A 87 3.06 -0.46 -1.25
C THR A 87 3.03 -0.04 -2.72
N LEU A 88 2.17 -0.69 -3.51
CA LEU A 88 1.85 -0.31 -4.88
C LEU A 88 0.59 0.56 -4.89
N PHE A 89 0.72 1.79 -5.40
CA PHE A 89 -0.39 2.71 -5.62
C PHE A 89 -0.82 2.67 -7.08
N PHE A 90 -2.00 2.15 -7.34
CA PHE A 90 -2.63 2.07 -8.65
C PHE A 90 -3.53 3.29 -8.86
N ILE A 91 -3.09 4.23 -9.70
CA ILE A 91 -3.83 5.46 -9.97
C ILE A 91 -4.66 5.28 -11.25
N PRO A 92 -5.99 5.20 -11.13
CA PRO A 92 -6.84 5.09 -12.31
C PRO A 92 -6.93 6.41 -13.07
N ASP A 93 -7.29 6.33 -14.35
CA ASP A 93 -7.75 7.49 -15.11
C ASP A 93 -9.06 8.06 -14.52
N LYS A 94 -9.46 9.26 -14.98
CA LYS A 94 -10.69 9.92 -14.48
C LYS A 94 -11.95 9.06 -14.67
N GLY A 95 -11.99 8.24 -15.72
CA GLY A 95 -13.10 7.33 -16.02
C GLY A 95 -13.07 6.02 -15.24
N LYS A 96 -12.00 5.74 -14.48
CA LYS A 96 -11.74 4.44 -13.84
C LYS A 96 -11.85 3.27 -14.83
N SER A 97 -11.42 3.48 -16.07
CA SER A 97 -11.40 2.48 -17.13
C SER A 97 -10.09 1.71 -17.14
N ARG A 98 -8.99 2.35 -16.73
CA ARG A 98 -7.64 1.79 -16.71
C ARG A 98 -6.80 2.39 -15.59
N ILE A 99 -5.74 1.69 -15.20
CA ILE A 99 -4.66 2.27 -14.41
C ILE A 99 -3.76 3.12 -15.30
N GLN A 100 -3.64 4.41 -14.98
CA GLN A 100 -2.81 5.37 -15.70
C GLN A 100 -1.37 5.37 -15.19
N GLU A 101 -1.20 5.27 -13.87
CA GLU A 101 0.12 5.28 -13.22
C GLU A 101 0.18 4.24 -12.10
N VAL A 102 1.34 3.61 -11.94
CA VAL A 102 1.64 2.79 -10.77
C VAL A 102 2.87 3.34 -10.06
N PHE A 103 2.74 3.62 -8.77
CA PHE A 103 3.87 4.00 -7.91
C PHE A 103 4.22 2.85 -6.99
N GLY A 104 5.50 2.51 -6.90
CA GLY A 104 5.99 1.58 -5.89
C GLY A 104 6.81 2.30 -4.84
N ILE A 105 6.49 2.03 -3.58
CA ILE A 105 7.13 2.67 -2.42
C ILE A 105 7.36 1.62 -1.35
N LYS A 106 8.56 1.54 -0.77
CA LYS A 106 8.75 0.78 0.48
C LYS A 106 7.92 1.39 1.59
N THR A 107 7.25 0.55 2.39
CA THR A 107 6.42 1.03 3.49
C THR A 107 7.25 1.77 4.54
N SER A 108 8.51 1.38 4.77
CA SER A 108 9.44 2.17 5.59
C SER A 108 9.67 3.60 5.09
N THR A 109 9.81 3.81 3.78
CA THR A 109 9.92 5.15 3.17
C THR A 109 8.65 5.97 3.41
N LEU A 110 7.49 5.34 3.28
CA LEU A 110 6.19 5.97 3.52
C LEU A 110 6.03 6.41 4.98
N ILE A 111 6.37 5.52 5.93
CA ILE A 111 6.36 5.80 7.37
C ILE A 111 7.31 6.95 7.71
N ALA A 112 8.51 6.96 7.13
CA ALA A 112 9.47 8.03 7.32
C ALA A 112 8.93 9.39 6.82
N LYS A 113 8.25 9.41 5.67
CA LYS A 113 7.61 10.62 5.13
C LYS A 113 6.51 11.16 6.05
N LEU A 114 5.75 10.26 6.69
CA LEU A 114 4.71 10.64 7.64
C LEU A 114 5.26 11.19 8.95
N GLY A 115 6.57 11.02 9.22
CA GLY A 115 7.18 11.41 10.49
C GLY A 115 6.68 10.59 11.68
N LEU A 116 6.11 9.41 11.43
CA LEU A 116 5.59 8.54 12.47
C LEU A 116 6.75 7.88 13.23
N ASN A 117 7.07 8.42 14.41
CA ASN A 117 8.15 7.92 15.26
C ASN A 117 7.64 6.93 16.33
N ASN A 118 8.58 6.34 17.07
CA ASN A 118 8.27 5.36 18.13
C ASN A 118 7.35 5.89 19.24
N GLU A 119 7.47 7.16 19.62
CA GLU A 119 6.63 7.77 20.67
C GLU A 119 5.19 7.95 20.19
N MET A 120 5.02 8.52 18.99
CA MET A 120 3.71 8.67 18.35
C MET A 120 3.05 7.31 18.13
N ALA A 121 3.81 6.32 17.65
CA ALA A 121 3.33 4.98 17.43
C ALA A 121 2.83 4.33 18.73
N LYS A 122 3.58 4.46 19.84
CA LYS A 122 3.16 3.94 21.15
C LYS A 122 1.86 4.57 21.60
N THR A 123 1.77 5.90 21.55
CA THR A 123 0.56 6.64 21.93
C THR A 123 -0.66 6.22 21.12
N LEU A 124 -0.51 6.08 19.79
CA LEU A 124 -1.61 5.62 18.93
C LEU A 124 -2.09 4.21 19.28
N LEU A 125 -1.17 3.30 19.58
CA LEU A 125 -1.53 1.93 19.98
C LEU A 125 -2.15 1.86 21.37
N GLU A 126 -1.67 2.64 22.33
CA GLU A 126 -2.28 2.74 23.66
C GLU A 126 -3.70 3.30 23.57
N LEU A 127 -3.88 4.37 22.79
CA LEU A 127 -5.21 4.92 22.54
C LEU A 127 -6.12 3.90 21.86
N HIS A 128 -5.62 3.18 20.86
CA HIS A 128 -6.39 2.14 20.16
C HIS A 128 -6.90 1.05 21.11
N LYS A 129 -6.11 0.65 22.12
CA LYS A 129 -6.47 -0.37 23.12
C LYS A 129 -7.62 0.04 24.05
N ILE A 130 -7.73 1.34 24.36
CA ILE A 130 -8.75 1.85 25.30
C ILE A 130 -10.02 2.34 24.61
N MET A 131 -10.04 2.40 23.27
CA MET A 131 -11.25 2.78 22.55
C MET A 131 -12.31 1.66 22.64
N PRO A 132 -13.58 1.98 22.94
CA PRO A 132 -14.63 0.99 23.17
C PRO A 132 -15.04 0.19 21.92
N ARG A 133 -14.61 0.61 20.73
CA ARG A 133 -14.77 -0.14 19.47
C ARG A 133 -13.45 -0.23 18.74
N SER A 134 -13.10 0.81 17.99
CA SER A 134 -11.87 0.88 17.22
C SER A 134 -11.43 2.34 17.10
N LEU A 135 -10.12 2.60 17.23
CA LEU A 135 -9.53 3.87 16.81
C LEU A 135 -9.29 3.82 15.30
N ASN A 136 -9.86 4.77 14.56
CA ASN A 136 -9.53 5.02 13.17
C ASN A 136 -8.67 6.30 13.09
N ALA A 137 -7.38 6.14 12.85
CA ALA A 137 -6.43 7.24 12.69
C ALA A 137 -5.79 7.12 11.31
N GLN A 138 -5.95 8.14 10.45
CA GLN A 138 -5.50 8.09 9.08
C GLN A 138 -4.72 9.34 8.69
N ALA A 139 -3.68 9.16 7.89
CA ALA A 139 -3.06 10.23 7.15
C ALA A 139 -3.62 10.26 5.72
N SER A 140 -3.88 11.47 5.21
CA SER A 140 -4.26 11.68 3.82
C SER A 140 -3.05 12.13 3.02
N LEU A 141 -2.80 11.51 1.88
CA LEU A 141 -1.80 11.96 0.91
C LEU A 141 -2.45 12.21 -0.46
N THR A 142 -1.86 13.13 -1.21
CA THR A 142 -2.21 13.34 -2.61
C THR A 142 -1.35 12.45 -3.52
N VAL A 143 -1.79 12.26 -4.76
CA VAL A 143 -0.95 11.62 -5.80
C VAL A 143 0.37 12.37 -6.00
N LYS A 144 0.39 13.70 -5.82
CA LYS A 144 1.62 14.49 -5.89
C LYS A 144 2.59 14.10 -4.77
N ASP A 145 2.09 13.90 -3.55
CA ASP A 145 2.92 13.47 -2.41
C ASP A 145 3.54 12.12 -2.67
N ILE A 146 2.74 11.14 -3.12
CA ILE A 146 3.20 9.81 -3.49
C ILE A 146 4.25 9.87 -4.60
N ARG A 147 4.01 10.64 -5.67
CA ARG A 147 4.98 10.81 -6.76
C ARG A 147 6.33 11.32 -6.27
N MET A 148 6.36 12.23 -5.31
CA MET A 148 7.59 12.82 -4.79
C MET A 148 8.44 11.84 -3.96
N ILE A 149 7.83 10.81 -3.38
CA ILE A 149 8.50 9.85 -2.50
C ILE A 149 8.61 8.46 -3.10
N ALA A 150 8.12 8.26 -4.32
CA ALA A 150 8.08 6.95 -4.93
C ALA A 150 9.48 6.45 -5.31
N ASP A 151 9.77 5.19 -5.00
CA ASP A 151 10.99 4.53 -5.43
C ASP A 151 10.96 4.30 -6.95
N PHE A 152 9.77 4.09 -7.52
CA PHE A 152 9.54 4.15 -8.96
C PHE A 152 8.13 4.60 -9.33
N ALA A 153 7.99 5.04 -10.58
CA ALA A 153 6.72 5.29 -11.26
C ALA A 153 6.75 4.62 -12.65
N ILE A 154 5.61 4.07 -13.08
CA ILE A 154 5.38 3.52 -14.43
C ILE A 154 4.02 3.94 -14.97
#